data_AF-A0A4R1EX26-F1
#
_entry.id   AF-A0A4R1EX26-F1
#
_cell.length_a   1.000
_cell.length_b   1.000
_cell.length_c   1.000
_cell.angle_alpha   90.00
_cell.angle_beta   90.00
_cell.angle_gamma   90.00
#
_symmetry.space_group_name_H-M   'P 1'
#
loop_
_entity.id
_entity.type
_entity.pdbx_description
1 polymer ?
#
loop_
_entity_poly.entity_id
_entity_poly.type
_entity_poly.pdbx_seq_one_letter_code
_entity_poly.pdbx_strand_id
1 'polypeptide(L)'
;MTHSCPQCGYLLDTGATKLLSCPSCNSSIYIQNNTTSLSDINVVKNTDKYLFDIGHSVQIKNASYIPKGYSLYEYEDGFRVEWELMDNDQNTYILNQEEENLFFVKQIPKIEASLPAWSSMQPNTQLIIETSDWLVVEKREVSFVAFYGELQNLPLQNSQIQCSYLSNTEGECLVLVSTGQPKSGSAHYPYTAYQGWWLDPMDLVQP
;
A
#
# COMPACT_ATOMS: atom_id res chain seq x y z
N MET A 1 -15.33 -21.30 8.91
CA MET A 1 -16.74 -21.57 8.48
C MET A 1 -16.79 -21.31 6.98
N THR A 2 -17.69 -21.93 6.23
CA THR A 2 -17.73 -21.75 4.77
C THR A 2 -18.90 -20.85 4.38
N HIS A 3 -18.64 -19.79 3.62
CA HIS A 3 -19.68 -18.86 3.11
C HIS A 3 -19.55 -18.72 1.59
N SER A 4 -20.67 -18.57 0.89
CA SER A 4 -20.64 -18.23 -0.53
C SER A 4 -20.26 -16.76 -0.72
N CYS A 5 -19.33 -16.50 -1.64
CA CYS A 5 -19.03 -15.17 -2.15
C CYS A 5 -20.33 -14.52 -2.65
N PRO A 6 -20.73 -13.34 -2.14
CA PRO A 6 -21.96 -12.68 -2.56
C PRO A 6 -21.98 -12.31 -4.05
N GLN A 7 -20.80 -12.17 -4.66
CA GLN A 7 -20.66 -11.70 -6.05
C GLN A 7 -20.72 -12.83 -7.09
N CYS A 8 -20.23 -14.02 -6.77
CA CYS A 8 -20.13 -15.12 -7.76
C CYS A 8 -20.60 -16.48 -7.23
N GLY A 9 -20.96 -16.59 -5.95
CA GLY A 9 -21.41 -17.85 -5.34
C GLY A 9 -20.29 -18.82 -4.93
N TYR A 10 -19.02 -18.54 -5.24
CA TYR A 10 -17.88 -19.38 -4.86
C TYR A 10 -17.78 -19.62 -3.35
N LEU A 11 -17.47 -20.84 -2.92
CA LEU A 11 -17.36 -21.17 -1.49
C LEU A 11 -16.02 -20.69 -0.90
N LEU A 12 -16.10 -19.79 0.07
CA LEU A 12 -14.97 -19.20 0.77
C LEU A 12 -14.80 -19.84 2.14
N ASP A 13 -13.56 -20.14 2.52
CA ASP A 13 -13.25 -20.42 3.92
C ASP A 13 -13.01 -19.10 4.66
N THR A 14 -13.95 -18.73 5.53
CA THR A 14 -13.92 -17.44 6.22
C THR A 14 -13.12 -17.45 7.52
N GLY A 15 -12.63 -18.62 7.97
CA GLY A 15 -11.75 -18.73 9.15
C GLY A 15 -12.13 -17.81 10.32
N ALA A 16 -11.15 -17.06 10.83
CA ALA A 16 -11.33 -15.94 11.77
C ALA A 16 -10.99 -14.58 11.12
N THR A 17 -10.84 -14.55 9.79
CA THR A 17 -10.28 -13.39 9.09
C THR A 17 -11.39 -12.46 8.63
N LYS A 18 -11.26 -11.16 8.94
CA LYS A 18 -12.25 -10.14 8.55
C LYS A 18 -12.10 -9.63 7.12
N LEU A 19 -10.98 -9.90 6.46
CA LEU A 19 -10.70 -9.55 5.07
C LEU A 19 -10.33 -10.81 4.29
N LEU A 20 -11.01 -11.06 3.18
CA LEU A 20 -10.76 -12.22 2.33
C LEU A 20 -10.76 -11.78 0.87
N SER A 21 -10.03 -12.52 0.04
CA SER A 21 -10.10 -12.36 -1.41
C SER A 21 -10.76 -13.59 -2.02
N CYS A 22 -11.72 -13.38 -2.93
CA CYS A 22 -12.38 -14.49 -3.63
C CYS A 22 -11.50 -14.95 -4.80
N PRO A 23 -11.04 -16.22 -4.83
CA PRO A 23 -10.18 -16.71 -5.91
C PRO A 23 -10.92 -16.88 -7.25
N SER A 24 -12.26 -16.90 -7.24
CA SER A 24 -13.05 -17.14 -8.46
C SER A 24 -13.41 -15.87 -9.22
N CYS A 25 -13.66 -14.76 -8.52
CA CYS A 25 -14.07 -13.49 -9.15
C CYS A 25 -13.18 -12.31 -8.76
N ASN A 26 -12.08 -12.58 -8.03
CA ASN A 26 -11.07 -11.63 -7.59
C ASN A 26 -11.61 -10.49 -6.75
N SER A 27 -12.78 -10.67 -6.12
CA SER A 27 -13.39 -9.64 -5.30
C SER A 27 -12.84 -9.63 -3.88
N SER A 28 -12.60 -8.46 -3.32
CA SER A 28 -12.29 -8.29 -1.89
C SER A 28 -13.56 -8.36 -1.06
N ILE A 29 -13.50 -9.05 0.07
CA ILE A 29 -14.65 -9.39 0.92
C ILE A 29 -14.32 -8.97 2.33
N TYR A 30 -15.08 -8.02 2.87
CA TYR A 30 -14.95 -7.58 4.24
C TYR A 30 -16.09 -8.13 5.10
N ILE A 31 -15.76 -8.77 6.22
CA ILE A 31 -16.69 -9.33 7.19
C ILE A 31 -16.74 -8.39 8.40
N GLN A 32 -17.81 -7.59 8.51
CA GLN A 32 -17.93 -6.58 9.57
C GLN A 32 -18.16 -7.17 10.96
N ASN A 33 -18.92 -8.28 11.06
CA ASN A 33 -19.28 -8.95 12.32
C ASN A 33 -19.12 -10.48 12.19
N ASN A 34 -18.90 -11.21 13.31
CA ASN A 34 -18.90 -12.68 13.38
C ASN A 34 -20.31 -13.27 13.14
N THR A 35 -20.97 -12.89 12.04
CA THR A 35 -22.39 -13.16 11.81
C THR A 35 -22.58 -14.09 10.62
N THR A 36 -23.65 -14.87 10.72
CA THR A 36 -24.13 -15.84 9.74
C THR A 36 -24.87 -15.20 8.55
N SER A 37 -24.87 -13.87 8.43
CA SER A 37 -25.65 -13.12 7.44
C SER A 37 -24.77 -12.49 6.36
N LEU A 38 -25.15 -12.68 5.09
CA LEU A 38 -24.50 -12.10 3.91
C LEU A 38 -24.66 -10.57 3.81
N SER A 39 -25.53 -9.97 4.62
CA SER A 39 -25.83 -8.52 4.60
C SER A 39 -24.67 -7.62 5.02
N ASP A 40 -23.70 -8.17 5.75
CA ASP A 40 -22.60 -7.41 6.36
C ASP A 40 -21.29 -7.61 5.57
N ILE A 41 -21.40 -8.09 4.33
CA ILE A 41 -20.28 -8.38 3.44
C ILE A 41 -20.15 -7.28 2.38
N ASN A 42 -19.10 -6.47 2.47
CA ASN A 42 -18.76 -5.53 1.40
C ASN A 42 -17.93 -6.23 0.34
N VAL A 43 -18.32 -6.08 -0.93
CA VAL A 43 -17.60 -6.64 -2.06
C VAL A 43 -17.15 -5.54 -3.01
N VAL A 44 -15.84 -5.45 -3.26
CA VAL A 44 -15.28 -4.52 -4.25
C VAL A 44 -14.79 -5.33 -5.45
N LYS A 45 -15.29 -4.97 -6.65
CA LYS A 45 -14.83 -5.57 -7.90
C LYS A 45 -13.51 -4.91 -8.32
N ASN A 46 -12.50 -5.74 -8.51
CA ASN A 46 -11.23 -5.31 -9.04
C ASN A 46 -11.36 -5.01 -10.56
N THR A 47 -10.84 -3.87 -11.01
CA THR A 47 -11.04 -3.30 -12.36
C THR A 47 -9.91 -3.71 -13.34
N ASP A 48 -10.08 -3.58 -14.65
CA ASP A 48 -9.11 -4.06 -15.66
C ASP A 48 -7.78 -3.26 -15.75
N LYS A 49 -7.33 -2.60 -14.67
CA LYS A 49 -6.22 -1.63 -14.66
C LYS A 49 -4.95 -2.11 -13.94
N TYR A 50 -4.77 -3.43 -13.81
CA TYR A 50 -3.68 -4.01 -13.03
C TYR A 50 -2.43 -4.26 -13.86
N LEU A 51 -1.29 -3.84 -13.33
CA LEU A 51 0.00 -3.97 -14.00
C LEU A 51 0.52 -5.39 -14.07
N PHE A 52 0.19 -6.30 -13.14
CA PHE A 52 0.80 -7.62 -13.07
C PHE A 52 -0.21 -8.75 -12.84
N ASP A 53 0.14 -9.93 -13.34
CA ASP A 53 -0.50 -11.18 -12.92
C ASP A 53 0.15 -11.67 -11.62
N ILE A 54 -0.69 -11.98 -10.61
CA ILE A 54 -0.20 -12.53 -9.34
C ILE A 54 0.49 -13.87 -9.59
N GLY A 55 1.61 -14.09 -8.88
CA GLY A 55 2.38 -15.34 -8.95
C GLY A 55 3.27 -15.47 -10.19
N HIS A 56 3.17 -14.56 -11.16
CA HIS A 56 4.01 -14.55 -12.35
C HIS A 56 5.16 -13.58 -12.17
N SER A 57 6.37 -14.00 -12.54
CA SER A 57 7.55 -13.16 -12.37
C SER A 57 7.49 -11.91 -13.25
N VAL A 58 7.84 -10.77 -12.68
CA VAL A 58 8.05 -9.49 -13.38
C VAL A 58 9.51 -9.05 -13.23
N GLN A 59 10.03 -8.34 -14.23
CA GLN A 59 11.32 -7.66 -14.14
C GLN A 59 11.12 -6.17 -13.84
N ILE A 60 11.82 -5.68 -12.82
CA ILE A 60 11.89 -4.26 -12.46
C ILE A 60 13.37 -3.90 -12.33
N LYS A 61 13.85 -2.95 -13.15
CA LYS A 61 15.28 -2.54 -13.16
C LYS A 61 16.26 -3.72 -13.23
N ASN A 62 15.97 -4.70 -14.11
CA ASN A 62 16.75 -5.93 -14.32
C ASN A 62 16.78 -6.91 -13.13
N ALA A 63 15.89 -6.74 -12.14
CA ALA A 63 15.71 -7.68 -11.04
C ALA A 63 14.33 -8.34 -11.12
N SER A 64 14.28 -9.62 -10.72
CA SER A 64 13.07 -10.45 -10.76
C SER A 64 12.27 -10.32 -9.48
N TYR A 65 10.96 -10.12 -9.60
CA TYR A 65 10.04 -10.08 -8.47
C TYR A 65 8.80 -10.92 -8.76
N ILE A 66 8.17 -11.45 -7.71
CA ILE A 66 6.90 -12.16 -7.78
C ILE A 66 5.84 -11.30 -7.09
N PRO A 67 4.81 -10.82 -7.80
CA PRO A 67 3.67 -10.16 -7.20
C PRO A 67 2.89 -11.13 -6.32
N LYS A 68 2.68 -10.73 -5.06
CA LYS A 68 1.91 -11.47 -4.06
C LYS A 68 0.47 -10.99 -3.95
N GLY A 69 0.23 -9.74 -4.31
CA GLY A 69 -1.06 -9.10 -4.21
C GLY A 69 -0.98 -7.62 -4.46
N TYR A 70 -2.14 -6.96 -4.39
CA TYR A 70 -2.21 -5.51 -4.35
C TYR A 70 -3.32 -5.02 -3.43
N SER A 71 -3.14 -3.81 -2.93
CA SER A 71 -4.14 -3.03 -2.19
C SER A 71 -4.59 -1.85 -3.04
N LEU A 72 -5.89 -1.55 -2.99
CA LEU A 72 -6.50 -0.40 -3.66
C LEU A 72 -6.85 0.65 -2.62
N TYR A 73 -6.43 1.88 -2.90
CA TYR A 73 -6.76 3.05 -2.12
C TYR A 73 -7.44 4.09 -2.99
N GLU A 74 -8.36 4.84 -2.40
CA GLU A 74 -9.04 5.98 -3.04
C GLU A 74 -8.71 7.28 -2.30
N TYR A 75 -8.74 8.37 -3.02
CA TYR A 75 -8.62 9.73 -2.53
C TYR A 75 -9.48 10.67 -3.38
N GLU A 76 -9.58 11.94 -3.01
CA GLU A 76 -10.55 12.90 -3.57
C GLU A 76 -10.64 12.86 -5.11
N ASP A 77 -9.49 12.81 -5.78
CA ASP A 77 -9.39 12.91 -7.24
C ASP A 77 -8.86 11.63 -7.93
N GLY A 78 -8.81 10.47 -7.27
CA GLY A 78 -8.26 9.28 -7.92
C GLY A 78 -8.10 8.04 -7.05
N PHE A 79 -7.28 7.10 -7.55
CA PHE A 79 -6.98 5.85 -6.87
C PHE A 79 -5.49 5.50 -6.98
N ARG A 80 -4.99 4.83 -5.94
CA ARG A 80 -3.64 4.24 -5.89
C ARG A 80 -3.77 2.72 -5.80
N VAL A 81 -2.97 2.00 -6.59
CA VAL A 81 -2.75 0.57 -6.42
C VAL A 81 -1.37 0.35 -5.80
N GLU A 82 -1.29 -0.32 -4.67
CA GLU A 82 -0.02 -0.73 -4.06
C GLU A 82 0.18 -2.22 -4.29
N TRP A 83 1.16 -2.59 -5.11
CA TRP A 83 1.55 -3.97 -5.32
C TRP A 83 2.58 -4.41 -4.29
N GLU A 84 2.33 -5.54 -3.64
CA GLU A 84 3.33 -6.22 -2.83
C GLU A 84 4.12 -7.19 -3.70
N LEU A 85 5.43 -6.93 -3.81
CA LEU A 85 6.36 -7.65 -4.66
C LEU A 85 7.42 -8.31 -3.79
N MET A 86 7.80 -9.54 -4.13
CA MET A 86 8.80 -10.30 -3.39
C MET A 86 9.97 -10.70 -4.29
N ASP A 87 11.19 -10.48 -3.83
CA ASP A 87 12.39 -10.94 -4.53
C ASP A 87 12.72 -12.42 -4.21
N ASN A 88 13.81 -12.93 -4.78
CA ASN A 88 14.26 -14.31 -4.53
C ASN A 88 14.74 -14.56 -3.09
N ASP A 89 15.11 -13.51 -2.36
CA ASP A 89 15.60 -13.56 -0.98
C ASP A 89 14.46 -13.35 0.04
N GLN A 90 13.20 -13.39 -0.41
CA GLN A 90 11.99 -13.17 0.40
C GLN A 90 11.88 -11.76 0.98
N ASN A 91 12.58 -10.77 0.41
CA ASN A 91 12.37 -9.38 0.78
C ASN A 91 11.10 -8.85 0.11
N THR A 92 10.30 -8.13 0.88
CA THR A 92 9.11 -7.45 0.40
C THR A 92 9.41 -6.02 -0.06
N TYR A 93 8.85 -5.66 -1.21
CA TYR A 93 8.86 -4.34 -1.82
C TYR A 93 7.44 -3.91 -2.15
N ILE A 94 7.20 -2.61 -2.20
CA ILE A 94 5.93 -2.02 -2.60
C ILE A 94 6.14 -1.25 -3.90
N LEU A 95 5.34 -1.55 -4.92
CA LEU A 95 5.18 -0.69 -6.08
C LEU A 95 3.87 0.08 -5.97
N ASN A 96 3.96 1.38 -5.75
CA ASN A 96 2.81 2.28 -5.81
C ASN A 96 2.58 2.67 -7.27
N GLN A 97 1.38 2.41 -7.77
CA GLN A 97 0.89 2.78 -9.09
C GLN A 97 -0.21 3.82 -8.92
N GLU A 98 0.06 5.03 -9.40
CA GLU A 98 -0.90 6.15 -9.43
C GLU A 98 -0.85 6.81 -10.80
N GLU A 99 -1.89 6.62 -11.62
CA GLU A 99 -1.96 7.14 -12.99
C GLU A 99 -0.71 6.80 -13.82
N GLU A 100 0.16 7.78 -14.09
CA GLU A 100 1.42 7.65 -14.84
C GLU A 100 2.66 7.55 -13.92
N ASN A 101 2.48 7.68 -12.60
CA ASN A 101 3.54 7.65 -11.62
C ASN A 101 3.70 6.26 -10.99
N LEU A 102 4.95 5.81 -10.94
CA LEU A 102 5.35 4.53 -10.36
C LEU A 102 6.44 4.74 -9.31
N PHE A 103 6.19 4.28 -8.09
CA PHE A 103 7.14 4.39 -6.99
C PHE A 103 7.47 3.01 -6.47
N PHE A 104 8.73 2.61 -6.59
CA PHE A 104 9.20 1.33 -6.10
C PHE A 104 10.01 1.54 -4.82
N VAL A 105 9.48 1.06 -3.71
CA VAL A 105 10.00 1.35 -2.37
C VAL A 105 10.09 0.10 -1.53
N LYS A 106 10.99 0.10 -0.56
CA LYS A 106 11.12 -0.92 0.48
C LYS A 106 10.94 -0.27 1.84
N GLN A 107 10.31 -0.97 2.77
CA GLN A 107 10.24 -0.50 4.16
C GLN A 107 11.66 -0.41 4.73
N ILE A 108 12.00 0.74 5.30
CA ILE A 108 13.28 0.95 5.98
C ILE A 108 13.12 0.76 7.50
N PRO A 109 14.22 0.49 8.22
CA PRO A 109 14.20 0.55 9.67
C PRO A 109 13.65 1.89 10.18
N LYS A 110 13.16 1.87 11.42
CA LYS A 110 12.62 3.07 12.06
C LYS A 110 13.59 4.24 11.94
N ILE A 111 13.07 5.38 11.47
CA ILE A 111 13.79 6.66 11.44
C ILE A 111 13.96 7.13 12.89
N GLU A 112 15.18 7.44 13.30
CA GLU A 112 15.48 7.90 14.66
C GLU A 112 15.39 9.43 14.77
N ALA A 113 15.54 10.14 13.65
CA ALA A 113 15.30 11.58 13.57
C ALA A 113 13.89 11.97 14.08
N SER A 114 13.79 13.12 14.76
CA SER A 114 12.50 13.67 15.19
C SER A 114 11.72 14.19 13.99
N LEU A 115 10.66 13.48 13.59
CA LEU A 115 9.79 13.90 12.50
C LEU A 115 8.64 14.77 13.01
N PRO A 116 8.28 15.84 12.27
CA PRO A 116 7.16 16.70 12.62
C PRO A 116 5.81 15.98 12.42
N ALA A 117 4.74 16.60 12.90
CA ALA A 117 3.39 16.14 12.61
C ALA A 117 3.11 16.16 11.10
N TRP A 118 2.27 15.25 10.62
CA TRP A 118 1.92 15.16 9.19
C TRP A 118 1.26 16.46 8.71
N SER A 119 0.45 17.09 9.58
CA SER A 119 -0.16 18.39 9.32
C SER A 119 0.85 19.53 9.10
N SER A 120 2.09 19.37 9.58
CA SER A 120 3.18 20.34 9.39
C SER A 120 4.08 20.03 8.18
N MET A 121 3.99 18.83 7.60
CA MET A 121 4.75 18.43 6.41
C MET A 121 4.05 18.95 5.14
N GLN A 122 4.12 20.26 4.90
CA GLN A 122 3.52 20.87 3.72
C GLN A 122 4.40 20.68 2.48
N PRO A 123 3.83 20.50 1.28
CA PRO A 123 4.60 20.52 0.04
C PRO A 123 5.51 21.74 -0.05
N ASN A 124 6.67 21.57 -0.68
CA ASN A 124 7.73 22.56 -0.81
C ASN A 124 8.44 22.93 0.52
N THR A 125 8.31 22.09 1.55
CA THR A 125 9.07 22.21 2.81
C THR A 125 10.28 21.27 2.78
N GLN A 126 11.43 21.75 3.24
CA GLN A 126 12.63 20.93 3.42
C GLN A 126 12.69 20.33 4.83
N LEU A 127 13.09 19.06 4.91
CA LEU A 127 13.30 18.32 6.14
C LEU A 127 14.68 17.67 6.10
N ILE A 128 15.47 17.90 7.15
CA ILE A 128 16.68 17.12 7.36
C ILE A 128 16.29 15.87 8.12
N ILE A 129 16.38 14.72 7.47
CA ILE A 129 16.11 13.40 8.06
C ILE A 129 17.42 12.63 8.05
N GLU A 130 17.90 12.30 9.26
CA GLU A 130 19.25 11.79 9.50
C GLU A 130 20.32 12.77 8.96
N THR A 131 20.88 12.51 7.77
CA THR A 131 21.91 13.35 7.13
C THR A 131 21.49 13.92 5.77
N SER A 132 20.28 13.58 5.31
CA SER A 132 19.83 13.88 3.95
C SER A 132 18.80 15.00 3.98
N ASP A 133 18.87 15.90 2.99
CA ASP A 133 17.88 16.95 2.77
C ASP A 133 16.74 16.39 1.89
N TRP A 134 15.53 16.41 2.44
CA TRP A 134 14.34 15.88 1.80
C TRP A 134 13.34 17.01 1.54
N LEU A 135 12.95 17.17 0.28
CA LEU A 135 11.85 18.04 -0.10
C LEU A 135 10.54 17.27 0.01
N VAL A 136 9.57 17.77 0.78
CA VAL A 136 8.19 17.28 0.71
C VAL A 136 7.63 17.68 -0.65
N VAL A 137 7.42 16.71 -1.53
CA VAL A 137 6.86 16.95 -2.86
C VAL A 137 5.33 16.88 -2.82
N GLU A 138 4.80 16.02 -1.98
CA GLU A 138 3.37 15.79 -1.87
C GLU A 138 3.00 15.28 -0.48
N LYS A 139 1.75 15.56 -0.06
CA LYS A 139 1.10 14.87 1.04
C LYS A 139 -0.33 14.52 0.64
N ARG A 140 -0.84 13.39 1.13
CA ARG A 140 -2.19 12.94 0.80
C ARG A 140 -2.81 12.15 1.95
N GLU A 141 -4.13 12.24 2.08
CA GLU A 141 -4.93 11.30 2.85
C GLU A 141 -5.60 10.33 1.89
N VAL A 142 -5.45 9.03 2.14
CA VAL A 142 -6.01 7.97 1.30
C VAL A 142 -6.86 7.02 2.13
N SER A 143 -7.91 6.47 1.53
CA SER A 143 -8.80 5.48 2.13
C SER A 143 -8.50 4.10 1.58
N PHE A 144 -8.31 3.11 2.46
CA PHE A 144 -8.17 1.72 2.02
C PHE A 144 -9.53 1.16 1.57
N VAL A 145 -9.59 0.67 0.33
CA VAL A 145 -10.84 0.23 -0.32
C VAL A 145 -10.92 -1.29 -0.39
N ALA A 146 -9.88 -1.91 -0.94
CA ALA A 146 -9.91 -3.30 -1.39
C ALA A 146 -8.50 -3.89 -1.48
N PHE A 147 -8.41 -5.20 -1.64
CA PHE A 147 -7.15 -5.91 -1.90
C PHE A 147 -7.35 -7.23 -2.64
N TYR A 148 -6.31 -7.71 -3.29
CA TYR A 148 -6.28 -9.02 -3.95
C TYR A 148 -4.96 -9.72 -3.66
N GLY A 149 -5.00 -11.06 -3.58
CA GLY A 149 -3.81 -11.88 -3.29
C GLY A 149 -3.58 -12.18 -1.81
N GLU A 150 -2.36 -12.62 -1.50
CA GLU A 150 -1.94 -13.10 -0.18
C GLU A 150 -1.15 -12.01 0.58
N LEU A 151 -1.85 -10.94 0.96
CA LEU A 151 -1.25 -9.80 1.67
C LEU A 151 -1.37 -9.93 3.19
N GLN A 152 -0.38 -9.38 3.90
CA GLN A 152 -0.36 -9.34 5.36
C GLN A 152 -0.51 -7.91 5.90
N ASN A 153 -0.96 -7.78 7.15
CA ASN A 153 -1.04 -6.50 7.87
C ASN A 153 -1.85 -5.40 7.16
N LEU A 154 -2.93 -5.79 6.48
CA LEU A 154 -3.80 -4.85 5.78
C LEU A 154 -4.50 -3.87 6.74
N PRO A 155 -4.70 -2.60 6.33
CA PRO A 155 -5.53 -1.66 7.07
C PRO A 155 -6.99 -2.14 7.20
N LEU A 156 -7.73 -1.51 8.11
CA LEU A 156 -9.17 -1.72 8.20
C LEU A 156 -9.87 -1.08 6.99
N GLN A 157 -10.97 -1.66 6.53
CA GLN A 157 -11.75 -1.08 5.44
C GLN A 157 -12.17 0.36 5.76
N ASN A 158 -11.98 1.26 4.80
CA ASN A 158 -12.25 2.71 4.89
C ASN A 158 -11.41 3.45 5.95
N SER A 159 -10.33 2.86 6.47
CA SER A 159 -9.41 3.62 7.32
C SER A 159 -8.72 4.71 6.50
N GLN A 160 -8.71 5.93 7.04
CA GLN A 160 -7.92 7.04 6.49
C GLN A 160 -6.45 6.88 6.87
N ILE A 161 -5.58 7.03 5.89
CA ILE A 161 -4.13 6.87 6.02
C ILE A 161 -3.48 8.14 5.49
N GLN A 162 -2.62 8.73 6.32
CA GLN A 162 -1.92 9.96 6.00
C GLN A 162 -0.51 9.64 5.50
N CYS A 163 -0.24 10.01 4.25
CA CYS A 163 1.02 9.77 3.56
C CYS A 163 1.70 11.11 3.24
N SER A 164 3.03 11.15 3.38
CA SER A 164 3.87 12.22 2.83
C SER A 164 4.89 11.59 1.90
N TYR A 165 5.06 12.19 0.73
CA TYR A 165 6.05 11.80 -0.26
C TYR A 165 7.14 12.86 -0.29
N LEU A 166 8.37 12.40 -0.20
CA LEU A 166 9.55 13.24 -0.19
C LEU A 166 10.51 12.78 -1.27
N SER A 167 11.29 13.72 -1.80
CA SER A 167 12.40 13.44 -2.69
C SER A 167 13.65 14.16 -2.25
N ASN A 168 14.82 13.56 -2.46
CA ASN A 168 16.10 14.23 -2.26
C ASN A 168 16.75 14.59 -3.60
N THR A 169 17.90 15.27 -3.53
CA THR A 169 18.67 15.70 -4.71
C THR A 169 19.32 14.54 -5.47
N GLU A 170 19.34 13.34 -4.90
CA GLU A 170 19.89 12.12 -5.52
C GLU A 170 18.82 11.35 -6.32
N GLY A 171 17.57 11.87 -6.37
CA GLY A 171 16.46 11.25 -7.08
C GLY A 171 15.80 10.10 -6.32
N GLU A 172 16.12 9.94 -5.03
CA GLU A 172 15.44 8.98 -4.17
C GLU A 172 14.08 9.50 -3.72
N CYS A 173 13.18 8.57 -3.40
CA CYS A 173 11.90 8.85 -2.80
C CYS A 173 11.82 8.24 -1.40
N LEU A 174 11.23 9.00 -0.47
CA LEU A 174 10.86 8.55 0.87
C LEU A 174 9.36 8.74 1.05
N VAL A 175 8.66 7.68 1.42
CA VAL A 175 7.24 7.68 1.77
C VAL A 175 7.10 7.51 3.26
N LEU A 176 6.47 8.47 3.91
CA LEU A 176 6.17 8.45 5.34
C LEU A 176 4.67 8.21 5.53
N VAL A 177 4.33 7.13 6.22
CA VAL A 177 2.94 6.79 6.58
C VAL A 177 2.75 7.03 8.06
N SER A 178 1.85 7.96 8.41
CA SER A 178 1.55 8.29 9.81
C SER A 178 0.92 7.09 10.51
N THR A 179 1.43 6.75 11.69
CA THR A 179 0.94 5.60 12.47
C THR A 179 0.25 5.99 13.77
N GLY A 180 0.09 7.29 14.02
CA GLY A 180 -0.69 7.79 15.15
C GLY A 180 -0.13 9.06 15.77
N GLN A 181 -0.51 9.29 17.02
CA GLN A 181 -0.08 10.44 17.81
C GLN A 181 1.26 10.15 18.52
N PRO A 182 2.06 11.19 18.81
CA PRO A 182 3.28 11.02 19.57
C PRO A 182 2.96 10.52 20.97
N LYS A 183 3.90 9.78 21.57
CA LYS A 183 3.82 9.45 23.00
C LYS A 183 3.83 10.75 23.81
N SER A 184 3.10 10.78 24.92
CA SER A 184 3.05 11.95 25.81
C SER A 184 4.46 12.44 26.16
N GLY A 185 4.73 13.73 25.89
CA GLY A 185 6.05 14.35 26.11
C GLY A 185 7.06 14.17 24.97
N SER A 186 6.73 13.48 23.88
CA SER A 186 7.56 13.35 22.68
C SER A 186 7.14 14.36 21.61
N ALA A 187 8.12 15.02 20.99
CA ALA A 187 7.90 15.79 19.76
C ALA A 187 7.98 14.91 18.49
N HIS A 188 8.43 13.66 18.63
CA HIS A 188 8.57 12.70 17.52
C HIS A 188 7.23 12.01 17.26
N TYR A 189 6.66 12.28 16.08
CA TYR A 189 5.46 11.61 15.56
C TYR A 189 5.86 10.27 14.95
N PRO A 190 5.11 9.18 15.21
CA PRO A 190 5.47 7.85 14.74
C PRO A 190 5.08 7.66 13.27
N TYR A 191 6.05 7.30 12.44
CA TYR A 191 5.84 6.95 11.03
C TYR A 191 6.39 5.56 10.72
N THR A 192 5.73 4.87 9.80
CA THR A 192 6.37 3.83 9.00
C THR A 192 7.00 4.50 7.79
N ALA A 193 8.23 4.15 7.47
CA ALA A 193 8.98 4.76 6.40
C ALA A 193 9.34 3.74 5.31
N TYR A 194 9.21 4.16 4.06
CA TYR A 194 9.60 3.38 2.89
C TYR A 194 10.51 4.23 2.01
N GLN A 195 11.62 3.67 1.55
CA GLN A 195 12.57 4.36 0.69
C GLN A 195 12.78 3.58 -0.60
N GLY A 196 13.00 4.32 -1.69
CA GLY A 196 13.31 3.74 -2.98
C GLY A 196 13.37 4.82 -4.04
N TRP A 197 12.76 4.56 -5.20
CA TRP A 197 12.93 5.41 -6.38
C TRP A 197 11.65 5.49 -7.21
N TRP A 198 11.57 6.56 -8.00
CA TRP A 198 10.66 6.63 -9.13
C TRP A 198 11.08 5.60 -10.18
N LEU A 199 10.09 4.95 -10.78
CA LEU A 199 10.29 4.09 -11.94
C LEU A 199 9.78 4.81 -13.18
N ASP A 200 10.56 4.72 -14.25
CA ASP A 200 10.03 4.96 -15.59
C ASP A 200 9.16 3.75 -15.98
N PRO A 201 8.01 3.93 -16.65
CA PRO A 201 7.24 2.80 -17.17
C PRO A 201 8.07 1.81 -18.02
N MET A 202 9.15 2.27 -18.67
CA MET A 202 10.09 1.43 -19.42
C MET A 202 10.99 0.55 -18.53
N ASP A 203 11.08 0.83 -17.23
CA ASP A 203 11.79 -0.02 -16.27
C ASP A 203 11.03 -1.31 -15.92
N LEU A 204 9.76 -1.44 -16.37
CA LEU A 204 8.91 -2.60 -16.16
C LEU A 204 8.90 -3.49 -17.41
N VAL A 205 9.28 -4.76 -17.24
CA VAL A 205 9.18 -5.78 -18.30
C VAL A 205 8.45 -7.00 -17.76
N GLN A 206 7.35 -7.36 -18.43
CA GLN A 206 6.73 -8.67 -18.26
C GLN A 206 7.29 -9.64 -19.30
N PRO A 207 7.87 -10.77 -18.89
CA PRO A 207 8.33 -11.80 -19.81
C PRO A 207 7.19 -12.55 -20.51
#